data_AF-A0A834R1I3-F1
#
_entry.id   AF-A0A834R1I3-F1
#
_cell.length_a   1.000
_cell.length_b   1.000
_cell.length_c   1.000
_cell.angle_alpha   90.00
_cell.angle_beta   90.00
_cell.angle_gamma   90.00
#
_symmetry.space_group_name_H-M   'P 1'
#
loop_
_entity.id
_entity.type
_entity.pdbx_description
1 polymer ?
#
loop_
_entity_poly.entity_id
_entity_poly.type
_entity_poly.pdbx_seq_one_letter_code
_entity_poly.pdbx_strand_id
1 'polypeptide(L)'
;MTNKLRIHQQNLRKSSTATQDLLSNLEHSNTDLILIQEPHTNSNNKIMGFPSSSSMYQANSEIIPKTVRKLFKTYENVPLIVSGDFNARHTMWHNRITNKHGQLV
;
A
#
# COMPACT_ATOMS: atom_id res chain seq x y z
N MET A 1 25.69 -0.85 13.37
CA MET A 1 24.72 -1.28 12.34
C MET A 1 23.53 -0.32 12.38
N THR A 2 23.15 0.30 11.27
CA THR A 2 21.92 1.11 11.23
C THR A 2 20.72 0.18 11.10
N ASN A 3 19.88 0.15 12.14
CA ASN A 3 18.60 -0.55 12.09
C ASN A 3 17.67 0.23 11.15
N LYS A 4 17.46 -0.28 9.94
CA LYS A 4 16.63 0.36 8.91
C LYS A 4 15.48 -0.58 8.58
N LEU A 5 14.26 -0.07 8.71
CA LEU A 5 13.07 -0.75 8.20
C LEU A 5 12.97 -0.55 6.69
N ARG A 6 12.95 -1.63 5.91
CA ARG A 6 12.81 -1.62 4.45
C ARG A 6 11.39 -1.98 4.07
N ILE A 7 10.74 -1.06 3.35
CA ILE A 7 9.33 -1.18 2.98
C ILE A 7 9.22 -1.22 1.46
N HIS A 8 8.48 -2.19 0.93
CA HIS A 8 8.10 -2.26 -0.48
C HIS A 8 6.62 -1.89 -0.64
N GLN A 9 6.30 -0.98 -1.56
CA GLN A 9 4.91 -0.67 -1.90
C GLN A 9 4.63 -0.95 -3.37
N GLN A 10 3.51 -1.63 -3.66
CA GLN A 10 3.09 -1.92 -5.02
C GLN A 10 1.57 -2.12 -5.14
N ASN A 11 0.97 -1.50 -6.16
CA ASN A 11 -0.37 -1.87 -6.63
C ASN A 11 -0.25 -3.10 -7.55
N LEU A 12 -0.97 -4.18 -7.25
CA LEU A 12 -0.93 -5.46 -7.97
C LEU A 12 -2.01 -5.59 -9.05
N ARG A 13 -2.93 -4.62 -9.17
CA ARG A 13 -3.97 -4.56 -10.22
C ARG A 13 -4.78 -5.85 -10.38
N LYS A 14 -5.03 -6.53 -9.26
CA LYS A 14 -5.75 -7.82 -9.16
C LYS A 14 -5.12 -8.94 -10.01
N SER A 15 -3.86 -8.81 -10.39
CA SER A 15 -3.17 -9.73 -11.30
C SER A 15 -2.37 -10.78 -10.53
N SER A 16 -2.62 -12.06 -10.84
CA SER A 16 -1.83 -13.17 -10.30
C SER A 16 -0.38 -13.10 -10.76
N THR A 17 -0.13 -12.68 -12.00
CA THR A 17 1.22 -12.47 -12.55
C THR A 17 1.95 -11.39 -11.79
N ALA A 18 1.31 -10.23 -11.52
CA ALA A 18 1.93 -9.16 -10.76
C ALA A 18 2.27 -9.58 -9.32
N THR A 19 1.46 -10.45 -8.72
CA THR A 19 1.78 -11.06 -7.41
C THR A 19 3.03 -11.94 -7.49
N GLN A 20 3.17 -12.78 -8.52
CA GLN A 20 4.35 -13.64 -8.67
C GLN A 20 5.63 -12.82 -8.94
N ASP A 21 5.54 -11.80 -9.78
CA ASP A 21 6.64 -10.89 -10.04
C ASP A 21 7.08 -10.16 -8.76
N LEU A 22 6.12 -9.71 -7.94
CA LEU A 22 6.41 -9.14 -6.63
C LEU A 22 7.19 -10.14 -5.75
N LEU A 23 6.73 -11.38 -5.64
CA LEU A 23 7.38 -12.40 -4.81
C LEU A 23 8.81 -12.70 -5.28
N SER A 24 9.03 -12.84 -6.58
CA SER A 24 10.37 -13.06 -7.14
C SER A 24 11.33 -11.90 -6.85
N ASN A 25 10.83 -10.65 -6.91
CA ASN A 25 11.61 -9.48 -6.54
C ASN A 25 11.93 -9.46 -5.03
N LEU A 26 11.02 -9.97 -4.21
CA LEU A 26 11.18 -9.99 -2.76
C LEU A 26 12.24 -10.99 -2.29
N GLU A 27 12.41 -12.12 -2.96
CA GLU A 27 13.45 -13.13 -2.65
C GLU A 27 14.86 -12.55 -2.65
N HIS A 28 15.10 -11.54 -3.48
CA HIS A 28 16.39 -10.87 -3.63
C HIS A 28 16.47 -9.55 -2.87
N SER A 29 15.39 -9.18 -2.18
CA SER A 29 15.29 -7.94 -1.42
C SER A 29 15.38 -8.22 0.08
N ASN A 30 15.98 -7.32 0.84
CA ASN A 30 15.92 -7.36 2.31
C ASN A 30 14.64 -6.68 2.82
N THR A 31 13.48 -6.87 2.17
CA THR A 31 12.24 -6.17 2.53
C THR A 31 11.66 -6.73 3.82
N ASP A 32 11.36 -5.85 4.78
CA ASP A 32 10.77 -6.20 6.08
C ASP A 32 9.24 -6.11 6.07
N LEU A 33 8.68 -5.16 5.31
CA LEU A 33 7.24 -4.90 5.25
C LEU A 33 6.80 -4.61 3.81
N ILE A 34 5.67 -5.18 3.42
CA ILE A 34 5.10 -5.01 2.08
C ILE A 34 3.72 -4.36 2.21
N LEU A 35 3.50 -3.26 1.49
CA LEU A 35 2.26 -2.51 1.44
C LEU A 35 1.62 -2.68 0.06
N ILE A 36 0.70 -3.63 -0.07
CA ILE A 36 0.05 -3.95 -1.36
C ILE A 36 -1.30 -3.24 -1.54
N GLN A 37 -1.64 -2.90 -2.78
CA GLN A 37 -2.97 -2.43 -3.18
C GLN A 37 -3.53 -3.33 -4.29
N GLU A 38 -4.86 -3.49 -4.32
CA GLU A 38 -5.58 -4.34 -5.29
C GLU A 38 -4.96 -5.74 -5.49
N PRO A 39 -4.82 -6.56 -4.44
CA PRO A 39 -4.28 -7.91 -4.58
C PRO A 39 -5.17 -8.81 -5.44
N HIS A 40 -4.57 -9.85 -6.02
CA HIS A 40 -5.33 -10.95 -6.62
C HIS A 40 -6.08 -11.73 -5.52
N THR A 41 -7.39 -11.87 -5.68
CA THR A 41 -8.27 -12.56 -4.71
C THR A 41 -9.06 -13.68 -5.38
N ASN A 42 -9.49 -14.67 -4.60
CA ASN A 42 -10.47 -15.65 -5.06
C ASN A 42 -11.90 -15.08 -5.02
N SER A 43 -12.89 -15.91 -5.38
CA SER A 43 -14.32 -15.57 -5.36
C SER A 43 -14.86 -15.18 -3.97
N ASN A 44 -14.16 -15.55 -2.90
CA ASN A 44 -14.51 -15.22 -1.52
C ASN A 44 -13.73 -14.01 -0.98
N ASN A 45 -13.14 -13.18 -1.86
CA ASN A 45 -12.30 -12.03 -1.52
C ASN A 45 -11.06 -12.36 -0.67
N LYS A 46 -10.67 -13.64 -0.60
CA LYS A 46 -9.43 -14.04 0.07
C LYS A 46 -8.25 -13.75 -0.85
N ILE A 47 -7.24 -13.05 -0.33
CA ILE A 47 -5.98 -12.78 -1.04
C ILE A 47 -5.27 -14.09 -1.35
N MET A 48 -4.77 -14.22 -2.58
CA MET A 48 -4.13 -15.43 -3.12
C MET A 48 -2.70 -15.15 -3.59
N GLY A 49 -1.89 -16.20 -3.66
CA GLY A 49 -0.54 -16.15 -4.24
C GLY A 49 0.58 -15.93 -3.24
N PHE A 50 0.29 -15.52 -2.00
CA PHE A 50 1.29 -15.32 -0.96
C PHE A 50 1.56 -16.62 -0.16
N PRO A 51 2.80 -16.85 0.30
CA PRO A 51 3.15 -18.00 1.15
C PRO A 51 2.32 -18.04 2.44
N SER A 52 1.95 -19.24 2.89
CA SER A 52 1.22 -19.45 4.14
C SER A 52 1.98 -19.00 5.39
N SER A 53 3.31 -18.88 5.30
CA SER A 53 4.17 -18.32 6.34
C SER A 53 4.08 -16.80 6.48
N SER A 54 3.42 -16.11 5.53
CA SER A 54 3.27 -14.65 5.57
C SER A 54 2.21 -14.24 6.60
N SER A 55 2.53 -13.25 7.43
CA SER A 55 1.54 -12.59 8.28
C SER A 55 0.80 -11.53 7.46
N MET A 56 -0.49 -11.76 7.21
CA MET A 56 -1.31 -10.88 6.39
C MET A 56 -2.31 -10.10 7.25
N TYR A 57 -2.27 -8.77 7.13
CA TYR A 57 -3.17 -7.86 7.82
C TYR A 57 -4.08 -7.18 6.81
N GLN A 58 -5.38 -7.51 6.85
CA GLN A 58 -6.40 -6.90 6.00
C GLN A 58 -7.43 -6.21 6.88
N ALA A 59 -7.54 -4.88 6.76
CA ALA A 59 -8.57 -4.11 7.43
C ALA A 59 -9.78 -3.94 6.50
N ASN A 60 -10.92 -4.52 6.86
CA ASN A 60 -12.19 -4.36 6.13
C ASN A 60 -12.92 -3.10 6.61
N SER A 61 -12.38 -1.93 6.33
CA SER A 61 -13.06 -0.66 6.65
C SER A 61 -13.21 0.19 5.40
N GLU A 62 -14.42 0.68 5.16
CA GLU A 62 -14.65 1.74 4.18
C GLU A 62 -13.92 3.01 4.67
N ILE A 63 -12.76 3.28 4.08
CA ILE A 63 -12.01 4.50 4.38
C ILE A 63 -12.65 5.66 3.62
N ILE A 64 -13.60 6.32 4.27
CA ILE A 64 -14.17 7.60 3.82
C ILE A 64 -13.14 8.71 4.12
N PRO A 65 -13.00 9.78 3.30
CA PRO A 65 -12.04 10.86 3.55
C PRO A 65 -12.10 11.48 4.96
N LYS A 66 -13.28 11.57 5.58
CA LYS A 66 -13.44 12.00 6.98
C LYS A 66 -12.72 11.08 7.98
N THR A 67 -12.66 9.78 7.68
CA THR A 67 -11.94 8.78 8.47
C THR A 67 -10.43 9.00 8.39
N VAL A 68 -9.88 9.42 7.25
CA VAL A 68 -8.45 9.70 7.10
C VAL A 68 -8.01 10.86 7.98
N ARG A 69 -8.75 11.98 8.00
CA ARG A 69 -8.43 13.11 8.90
C ARG A 69 -8.49 12.70 10.37
N LYS A 70 -9.47 11.86 10.73
CA LYS A 70 -9.57 11.31 12.08
C LYS A 70 -8.36 10.44 12.42
N LEU A 71 -7.90 9.58 11.51
CA LEU A 71 -6.69 8.76 11.70
C LEU A 71 -5.46 9.64 11.93
N PHE A 72 -5.24 10.66 11.10
CA PHE A 72 -4.11 11.58 11.28
C PHE A 72 -4.14 12.28 12.62
N LYS A 73 -5.32 12.73 13.08
CA LYS A 73 -5.47 13.35 14.41
C LYS A 73 -5.22 12.35 15.54
N THR A 74 -5.77 11.13 15.45
CA THR A 74 -5.59 10.09 16.46
C THR A 74 -4.11 9.72 16.65
N TYR A 75 -3.35 9.72 15.56
CA TYR A 75 -1.94 9.31 15.53
C TYR A 75 -0.98 10.50 15.34
N GLU A 76 -1.39 11.72 15.68
CA GLU A 76 -0.62 12.95 15.39
C GLU A 76 0.74 13.00 16.12
N ASN A 77 0.88 12.25 17.22
CA ASN A 77 2.07 12.21 18.06
C ASN A 77 2.88 10.91 17.91
N VAL A 78 2.62 10.10 16.88
CA VAL A 78 3.40 8.90 16.59
C VAL A 78 3.94 8.94 15.17
N PRO A 79 5.13 8.37 14.91
CA PRO A 79 5.62 8.21 13.54
C PRO A 79 4.63 7.41 12.70
N LEU A 80 4.08 8.03 11.66
CA LEU A 80 3.04 7.44 10.82
C LEU A 80 3.53 7.31 9.37
N ILE A 81 3.43 6.09 8.83
CA ILE A 81 3.64 5.83 7.41
C ILE A 81 2.28 5.61 6.77
N VAL A 82 1.93 6.41 5.77
CA VAL A 82 0.73 6.25 4.95
C VAL A 82 1.15 5.96 3.53
N SER A 83 0.57 4.90 2.96
CA SER A 83 0.87 4.50 1.60
C SER A 83 -0.39 4.02 0.91
N GLY A 84 -0.50 4.30 -0.39
CA GLY A 84 -1.61 3.85 -1.20
C GLY A 84 -1.52 4.34 -2.64
N ASP A 85 -2.32 3.71 -3.49
CA ASP A 85 -2.59 4.23 -4.83
C ASP A 85 -3.77 5.20 -4.74
N PHE A 86 -3.46 6.49 -4.68
CA PHE A 86 -4.48 7.54 -4.56
C PHE A 86 -5.17 7.86 -5.88
N ASN A 87 -4.68 7.32 -7.02
CA ASN A 87 -5.12 7.71 -8.36
C ASN A 87 -5.13 9.25 -8.58
N ALA A 88 -4.34 9.97 -7.78
CA ALA A 88 -4.22 11.41 -7.79
C ALA A 88 -2.95 11.82 -8.54
N ARG A 89 -3.03 12.94 -9.26
CA ARG A 89 -1.86 13.55 -9.91
C ARG A 89 -1.59 14.86 -9.21
N HIS A 90 -0.35 15.04 -8.75
CA HIS A 90 0.13 16.29 -8.18
C HIS A 90 1.63 16.44 -8.48
N THR A 91 2.06 17.68 -8.64
CA THR A 91 3.46 18.01 -8.91
C THR A 91 4.39 17.65 -7.75
N MET A 92 3.88 17.61 -6.52
CA MET A 92 4.64 17.21 -5.31
C MET A 92 5.19 15.78 -5.37
N TRP A 93 4.51 14.86 -6.06
CA TRP A 93 5.02 13.49 -6.29
C TRP A 93 5.47 13.32 -7.75
N HIS A 94 6.08 14.37 -8.29
CA HIS A 94 6.75 14.39 -9.60
C HIS A 94 5.83 14.13 -10.81
N ASN A 95 4.52 14.38 -10.69
CA ASN A 95 3.65 14.43 -11.86
C ASN A 95 3.82 15.76 -12.62
N ARG A 96 3.49 15.78 -13.91
CA ARG A 96 3.54 17.01 -14.74
C ARG A 96 2.38 17.95 -14.46
N ILE A 97 1.25 17.42 -14.00
CA ILE A 97 0.03 18.19 -13.75
C ILE A 97 -0.57 17.82 -12.40
N THR A 98 -1.35 18.74 -11.85
CA THR A 98 -2.26 18.46 -10.74
C THR A 98 -3.67 18.23 -11.30
N ASN A 99 -4.26 17.05 -11.04
CA ASN A 99 -5.65 16.78 -11.38
C ASN A 99 -6.58 17.11 -10.20
N LYS A 100 -7.91 17.05 -10.41
CA LYS A 100 -8.92 17.31 -9.37
C LYS A 100 -8.70 16.48 -8.09
N HIS A 101 -8.24 15.24 -8.22
CA HIS A 101 -8.01 14.35 -7.08
C HIS A 101 -6.73 14.67 -6.30
N GLY A 102 -5.75 15.35 -6.92
CA GLY A 102 -4.52 15.76 -6.26
C GLY A 102 -4.56 17.16 -5.64
N GLN A 103 -5.65 17.91 -5.83
CA GLN A 103 -5.78 19.24 -5.23
C GLN A 103 -5.73 19.14 -3.70
N LEU A 104 -4.95 20.02 -3.09
CA LEU A 104 -4.90 20.15 -1.63
C LEU A 104 -6.22 20.76 -1.14
N VAL A 105 -6.80 20.16 -0.11
CA VAL A 105 -8.09 20.53 0.49
C VAL A 105 -7.87 21.26 1.79
#